data_AF-A0A0M3JMG8-F1
#
_entry.id   AF-A0A0M3JMG8-F1
#
_cell.length_a   1.000
_cell.length_b   1.000
_cell.length_c   1.000
_cell.angle_alpha   90.00
_cell.angle_beta   90.00
_cell.angle_gamma   90.00
#
_symmetry.space_group_name_H-M   'P 1'
#
loop_
_entity.id
_entity.type
_entity.pdbx_description
1 polymer ?
#
loop_
_entity_poly.entity_id
_entity_poly.type
_entity_poly.pdbx_seq_one_letter_code
_entity_poly.pdbx_strand_id
1 'polypeptide(L)'
;MRFTLALRFISDALERLAAMINQPDARSTEEGIAATENAISAVAKILKYNAEAVDANAVIPTFLSWLPVWDDSDETPYVYGYFADLVERYG
;
A
#
# COMPACT_ATOMS: atom_id res chain seq x y z
N MET A 1 8.43 -23.98 9.81
CA MET A 1 9.22 -22.90 10.46
C MET A 1 9.52 -21.73 9.52
N ARG A 2 9.97 -21.92 8.26
CA ARG A 2 10.26 -20.80 7.33
C ARG A 2 9.03 -20.01 6.84
N PHE A 3 7.87 -20.65 6.67
CA PHE A 3 6.63 -19.97 6.21
C PHE A 3 6.04 -18.99 7.25
N THR A 4 6.08 -19.33 8.53
CA THR A 4 5.52 -18.49 9.61
C THR A 4 6.30 -17.19 9.81
N LEU A 5 7.62 -17.20 9.56
CA LEU A 5 8.46 -16.01 9.64
C LEU A 5 8.11 -14.99 8.54
N ALA A 6 7.95 -15.45 7.29
CA ALA A 6 7.62 -14.59 6.15
C ALA A 6 6.27 -13.87 6.33
N LEU A 7 5.26 -14.57 6.85
CA LEU A 7 3.95 -13.98 7.17
C LEU A 7 4.08 -12.83 8.18
N ARG A 8 4.88 -13.04 9.23
CA ARG A 8 5.09 -12.02 10.27
C ARG A 8 5.80 -10.78 9.73
N PHE A 9 6.79 -10.95 8.85
CA PHE A 9 7.49 -9.82 8.24
C PHE A 9 6.56 -8.94 7.40
N ILE A 10 5.65 -9.52 6.62
CA ILE A 10 4.72 -8.76 5.77
C ILE A 10 3.72 -7.99 6.64
N SER A 11 3.15 -8.63 7.67
CA SER A 11 2.24 -7.97 8.61
C SER A 11 2.92 -6.79 9.32
N ASP A 12 4.12 -7.01 9.87
CA ASP A 12 4.89 -5.96 10.56
C ASP A 12 5.28 -4.81 9.62
N ALA A 13 5.60 -5.12 8.35
CA ALA A 13 5.91 -4.12 7.34
C ALA A 13 4.67 -3.28 7.00
N LEU A 14 3.51 -3.91 6.85
CA LEU A 14 2.26 -3.22 6.55
C LEU A 14 1.86 -2.24 7.67
N GLU A 15 1.97 -2.65 8.93
CA GLU A 15 1.71 -1.77 10.08
C GLU A 15 2.62 -0.53 10.08
N ARG A 16 3.91 -0.72 9.78
CA ARG A 16 4.88 0.39 9.72
C ARG A 16 4.62 1.34 8.54
N LEU A 17 4.29 0.79 7.38
CA LEU A 17 3.91 1.59 6.20
C LEU A 17 2.66 2.42 6.51
N ALA A 18 1.62 1.80 7.07
CA ALA A 18 0.40 2.49 7.45
C ALA A 18 0.66 3.59 8.50
N ALA A 19 1.51 3.34 9.48
CA ALA A 19 1.88 4.34 10.48
C ALA A 19 2.60 5.56 9.87
N MET A 20 3.45 5.34 8.86
CA MET A 20 4.14 6.42 8.14
C MET A 20 3.15 7.23 7.29
N ILE A 21 2.32 6.55 6.49
CA ILE A 21 1.35 7.19 5.57
C ILE A 21 0.35 8.07 6.34
N ASN A 22 -0.06 7.65 7.53
CA ASN A 22 -1.05 8.35 8.34
C ASN A 22 -0.45 9.43 9.27
N GLN A 23 0.84 9.77 9.17
CA GLN A 23 1.37 10.91 9.91
C GLN A 23 0.67 12.20 9.45
N PRO A 24 0.31 13.12 10.37
CA PRO A 24 -0.40 14.35 10.00
C PRO A 24 0.32 15.23 8.98
N ASP A 25 1.66 15.14 8.94
CA ASP A 25 2.55 15.90 8.07
C ASP A 25 3.18 15.05 6.96
N ALA A 26 2.72 13.81 6.76
CA ALA A 26 3.30 12.86 5.80
C ALA A 26 3.44 13.45 4.38
N ARG A 27 2.50 14.32 3.99
CA ARG A 27 2.44 14.98 2.67
C ARG A 27 2.73 16.49 2.73
N SER A 28 3.42 16.99 3.76
CA SER A 28 3.66 18.44 3.95
C SER A 28 4.88 19.00 3.21
N THR A 29 5.79 18.16 2.69
CA THR A 29 6.93 18.55 1.84
C THR A 29 6.96 17.70 0.57
N GLU A 30 7.74 18.09 -0.43
CA GLU A 30 7.93 17.31 -1.66
C GLU A 30 8.52 15.92 -1.35
N GLU A 31 9.54 15.85 -0.48
CA GLU A 31 10.13 14.57 -0.06
C GLU A 31 9.16 13.72 0.75
N GLY A 32 8.31 14.35 1.57
CA GLY A 32 7.25 13.67 2.31
C GLY A 32 6.21 13.06 1.39
N ILE A 33 5.77 13.81 0.37
CA ILE A 33 4.84 13.32 -0.66
C ILE A 33 5.46 12.11 -1.36
N ALA A 34 6.67 12.23 -1.90
CA ALA A 34 7.34 11.13 -2.60
C ALA A 34 7.48 9.88 -1.71
N ALA A 35 7.91 10.04 -0.45
CA ALA A 35 8.04 8.93 0.49
C ALA A 35 6.69 8.29 0.83
N THR A 36 5.66 9.10 1.03
CA THR A 36 4.30 8.63 1.33
C THR A 36 3.71 7.85 0.15
N GLU A 37 3.87 8.35 -1.07
CA GLU A 37 3.34 7.69 -2.26
C GLU A 37 4.08 6.39 -2.58
N ASN A 38 5.40 6.34 -2.34
CA ASN A 38 6.18 5.10 -2.46
C ASN A 38 5.75 4.06 -1.41
N ALA A 39 5.40 4.50 -0.20
CA ALA A 39 4.83 3.62 0.82
C ALA A 39 3.45 3.09 0.41
N ILE A 40 2.58 3.93 -0.17
CA ILE A 40 1.28 3.52 -0.71
C ILE A 40 1.46 2.49 -1.83
N SER A 41 2.42 2.70 -2.75
CA SER A 41 2.77 1.74 -3.79
C SER A 41 3.26 0.40 -3.22
N ALA A 42 4.08 0.43 -2.16
CA ALA A 42 4.51 -0.79 -1.48
C ALA A 42 3.31 -1.58 -0.92
N VAL A 43 2.31 -0.90 -0.35
CA VAL A 43 1.06 -1.55 0.11
C VAL A 43 0.28 -2.15 -1.08
N ALA A 44 0.15 -1.43 -2.19
CA ALA A 44 -0.48 -1.96 -3.40
C ALA A 44 0.20 -3.25 -3.89
N LYS A 45 1.55 -3.30 -3.89
CA LYS A 45 2.33 -4.49 -4.27
C LYS A 45 2.14 -5.65 -3.29
N ILE A 46 2.06 -5.38 -1.98
CA ILE A 46 1.74 -6.41 -0.98
C ILE A 46 0.35 -6.99 -1.26
N LEU A 47 -0.66 -6.14 -1.47
CA LEU A 47 -2.02 -6.57 -1.76
C LEU A 47 -2.15 -7.30 -3.10
N LYS A 48 -1.38 -6.91 -4.13
CA LYS A 48 -1.40 -7.56 -5.46
C LYS A 48 -0.73 -8.94 -5.44
N TYR A 49 0.42 -9.06 -4.78
CA TYR A 49 1.28 -10.24 -4.94
C TYR A 49 1.36 -11.14 -3.70
N ASN A 50 0.95 -10.64 -2.52
CA ASN A 50 1.09 -11.34 -1.25
C ASN A 50 -0.17 -11.18 -0.37
N ALA A 51 -1.35 -11.07 -0.99
CA ALA A 51 -2.63 -10.88 -0.27
C ALA A 51 -2.88 -11.97 0.79
N GLU A 52 -2.43 -13.20 0.56
CA GLU A 52 -2.56 -14.33 1.49
C GLU A 52 -1.81 -14.14 2.82
N ALA A 53 -0.88 -13.18 2.88
CA ALA A 53 -0.13 -12.86 4.08
C ALA A 53 -0.81 -11.81 4.98
N VAL A 54 -1.92 -11.22 4.53
CA VAL A 54 -2.62 -10.12 5.22
C VAL A 54 -4.14 -10.30 5.15
N ASP A 55 -4.89 -9.64 6.03
CA ASP A 55 -6.35 -9.54 5.85
C ASP A 55 -6.68 -8.47 4.80
N ALA A 56 -6.67 -8.86 3.52
CA ALA A 56 -6.91 -7.95 2.41
C ALA A 56 -8.27 -7.20 2.53
N ASN A 57 -9.30 -7.83 3.10
CA ASN A 57 -10.61 -7.19 3.26
C ASN A 57 -10.56 -6.02 4.25
N ALA A 58 -9.69 -6.09 5.26
CA ALA A 58 -9.46 -5.00 6.20
C ALA A 58 -8.56 -3.90 5.61
N VAL A 59 -7.59 -4.28 4.76
CA VAL A 59 -6.55 -3.36 4.29
C VAL A 59 -6.99 -2.57 3.04
N ILE A 60 -7.76 -3.17 2.13
CA ILE A 60 -8.21 -2.53 0.89
C ILE A 60 -8.95 -1.20 1.15
N PRO A 61 -9.93 -1.11 2.07
CA PRO A 61 -10.61 0.16 2.34
C PRO A 61 -9.66 1.27 2.79
N THR A 62 -8.67 0.93 3.62
CA THR A 62 -7.65 1.88 4.07
C THR A 62 -6.74 2.31 2.91
N PHE A 63 -6.28 1.37 2.09
CA PHE A 63 -5.49 1.68 0.89
C PHE A 63 -6.22 2.67 -0.03
N LEU A 64 -7.51 2.43 -0.31
CA LEU A 64 -8.31 3.32 -1.15
C LEU A 64 -8.44 4.74 -0.57
N SER A 65 -8.45 4.87 0.76
CA SER A 65 -8.53 6.18 1.45
C SER A 65 -7.27 7.04 1.30
N TRP A 66 -6.13 6.43 0.92
CA TRP A 66 -4.87 7.13 0.74
C TRP A 66 -4.66 7.69 -0.66
N LEU A 67 -5.55 7.35 -1.60
CA LEU A 67 -5.54 7.88 -2.97
C LEU A 67 -6.08 9.32 -3.02
N PRO A 68 -5.65 10.14 -4.00
CA PRO A 68 -4.79 9.81 -5.14
C PRO A 68 -3.28 9.83 -4.82
N VAL A 69 -2.51 9.31 -5.78
CA VAL A 69 -1.06 9.48 -5.91
C VAL A 69 -0.71 10.04 -7.29
N TRP A 70 0.37 10.81 -7.43
CA TRP A 70 0.72 11.49 -8.69
C TRP A 70 2.20 11.82 -8.89
N ASP A 71 3.04 11.72 -7.87
CA ASP A 71 4.41 12.27 -7.89
C ASP A 71 5.38 11.37 -8.66
N ASP A 72 5.35 10.06 -8.38
CA ASP A 72 6.25 9.08 -8.96
C ASP A 72 5.57 8.31 -10.12
N SER A 73 6.00 8.61 -11.35
CA SER A 73 5.47 7.99 -12.58
C SER A 73 5.88 6.53 -12.77
N ASP A 74 6.93 6.06 -12.09
CA ASP A 74 7.32 4.65 -12.08
C ASP A 74 6.46 3.85 -11.08
N GLU A 75 5.98 4.50 -10.02
CA GLU A 75 5.21 3.86 -8.95
C GLU A 75 3.69 3.91 -9.16
N THR A 76 3.18 5.00 -9.74
CA THR A 76 1.75 5.18 -10.05
C THR A 76 1.10 4.02 -10.84
N PRO A 77 1.77 3.33 -11.80
CA PRO A 77 1.17 2.20 -12.50
C PRO A 77 0.86 1.01 -11.59
N TYR A 78 1.64 0.78 -10.52
CA TYR A 78 1.36 -0.29 -9.57
C TYR A 78 0.13 0.01 -8.71
N VAL A 79 -0.01 1.28 -8.29
CA VAL A 79 -1.15 1.74 -7.49
C VAL A 79 -2.45 1.67 -8.29
N TYR A 80 -2.47 2.28 -9.47
CA TYR A 80 -3.67 2.32 -10.29
C TYR A 80 -3.94 0.99 -11.02
N GLY A 81 -2.91 0.20 -11.30
CA GLY A 81 -3.09 -1.17 -11.79
C GLY A 81 -3.84 -2.02 -10.78
N TYR A 82 -3.44 -1.97 -9.50
CA TYR A 82 -4.17 -2.68 -8.45
C TYR A 82 -5.58 -2.11 -8.23
N PHE A 83 -5.76 -0.79 -8.28
CA PHE A 83 -7.09 -0.18 -8.24
C PHE A 83 -7.99 -0.68 -9.37
N ALA A 84 -7.49 -0.75 -10.60
CA ALA A 84 -8.23 -1.28 -11.74
C ALA A 84 -8.63 -2.74 -11.52
N ASP A 85 -7.73 -3.60 -11.01
CA ASP A 85 -8.07 -4.98 -10.66
C ASP A 85 -9.23 -5.07 -9.65
N LEU A 86 -9.26 -4.17 -8.66
CA LEU A 86 -10.34 -4.11 -7.68
C LEU A 86 -11.66 -3.72 -8.33
N VAL A 87 -11.64 -2.71 -9.22
CA VAL A 87 -12.82 -2.29 -9.97
C VAL A 87 -13.32 -3.41 -10.87
N GLU A 88 -12.44 -4.10 -11.60
CA GLU A 88 -12.83 -5.23 -12.45
C GLU A 88 -13.39 -6.42 -11.66
N ARG A 89 -12.92 -6.62 -10.43
CA ARG A 89 -13.35 -7.74 -9.58
C ARG A 89 -14.65 -7.48 -8.83
N TYR A 90 -14.92 -6.24 -8.45
CA TYR A 90 -16.02 -5.88 -7.55
C TYR A 90 -17.02 -4.86 -8.12
N GLY A 91 -16.72 -4.24 -9.27
CA GLY A 91 -17.64 -3.38 -10.03
C GLY A 91 -18.59 -4.17 -10.90
#